data_AF-A0A7Y1X5V9-F1
#
_entry.id   AF-A0A7Y1X5V9-F1
#
_cell.length_a   1.000
_cell.length_b   1.000
_cell.length_c   1.000
_cell.angle_alpha   90.00
_cell.angle_beta   90.00
_cell.angle_gamma   90.00
#
_symmetry.space_group_name_H-M   'P 1'
#
loop_
_entity.id
_entity.type
_entity.pdbx_description
1 polymer ?
#
loop_
_entity_poly.entity_id
_entity_poly.type
_entity_poly.pdbx_seq_one_letter_code
_entity_poly.pdbx_strand_id
1 'polypeptide(L)'
;MAKSPDKTSSKLSKTQAKEREEAHPLARPFLWLVSHGFQDKFFWVPLIGVIVFSVLGYFYPLHHPAPWDVVPMSYAIFGFLAYSFVVLCAWPLFKLLARDENYYGEGDDD
;
A
#
# COMPACT_ATOMS: atom_id res chain seq x y z
N MET A 1 -11.14 -35.70 6.41
CA MET A 1 -10.89 -34.99 7.69
C MET A 1 -11.44 -33.58 7.57
N ALA A 2 -12.64 -33.32 8.12
CA ALA A 2 -13.23 -32.00 8.11
C ALA A 2 -12.43 -31.09 9.07
N LYS A 3 -11.91 -29.97 8.54
CA LYS A 3 -11.20 -28.95 9.31
C LYS A 3 -12.18 -28.38 10.35
N SER A 4 -11.86 -28.52 11.63
CA SER A 4 -12.72 -28.03 12.71
C SER A 4 -13.01 -26.53 12.55
N PRO A 5 -14.22 -26.07 12.90
CA PRO A 5 -14.59 -24.67 12.77
C PRO A 5 -13.69 -23.82 13.67
N ASP A 6 -12.99 -22.87 13.05
CA ASP A 6 -12.16 -21.89 13.72
C ASP A 6 -13.05 -21.04 14.65
N LYS A 7 -12.77 -21.10 15.96
CA LYS A 7 -13.54 -20.44 17.02
C LYS A 7 -13.60 -18.91 16.87
N THR A 8 -12.78 -18.35 15.98
CA THR A 8 -12.75 -16.92 15.61
C THR A 8 -13.94 -16.50 14.75
N SER A 9 -14.65 -17.45 14.11
CA SER A 9 -15.79 -17.18 13.22
C SER A 9 -17.04 -16.63 13.96
N SER A 10 -17.13 -16.79 15.28
CA SER A 10 -18.34 -16.46 16.06
C SER A 10 -18.66 -14.97 16.20
N LYS A 11 -17.81 -14.06 15.69
CA LYS A 11 -18.01 -12.60 15.75
C LYS A 11 -17.98 -11.89 14.38
N LEU A 12 -17.92 -12.62 13.27
CA LEU A 12 -17.80 -12.00 11.94
C LEU A 12 -19.17 -11.74 11.32
N SER A 13 -19.33 -10.54 10.74
CA SER A 13 -20.49 -10.22 9.90
C SER A 13 -20.54 -11.17 8.69
N LYS A 14 -21.74 -11.48 8.19
CA LYS A 14 -21.95 -12.40 7.05
C LYS A 14 -21.07 -12.06 5.83
N THR A 15 -20.85 -10.77 5.58
CA THR A 15 -19.99 -10.27 4.49
C THR A 15 -18.51 -10.62 4.70
N GLN A 16 -18.01 -10.51 5.93
CA GLN A 16 -16.61 -10.79 6.27
C GLN A 16 -16.30 -12.29 6.24
N ALA A 17 -17.29 -13.14 6.50
CA ALA A 17 -17.17 -14.59 6.36
C ALA A 17 -17.01 -14.99 4.89
N LYS A 18 -17.81 -14.38 4.00
CA LYS A 18 -17.74 -14.62 2.55
C LYS A 18 -16.40 -14.18 1.95
N GLU A 19 -15.91 -12.99 2.30
CA GLU A 19 -14.59 -12.50 1.88
C GLU A 19 -13.43 -13.41 2.34
N ARG A 20 -13.54 -14.00 3.53
CA ARG A 20 -12.55 -14.96 4.04
C ARG A 20 -12.57 -16.31 3.31
N GLU A 21 -13.72 -16.72 2.81
CA GLU A 21 -13.89 -17.96 2.04
C GLU A 21 -13.37 -17.80 0.61
N GLU A 22 -13.62 -16.65 -0.02
CA GLU A 22 -13.13 -16.30 -1.37
C GLU A 22 -11.63 -15.96 -1.39
N ALA A 23 -11.06 -15.50 -0.27
CA ALA A 23 -9.64 -15.18 -0.17
C ALA A 23 -8.74 -16.43 -0.18
N HIS A 24 -7.67 -16.35 -0.99
CA HIS A 24 -6.59 -17.33 -0.99
C HIS A 24 -6.06 -17.56 0.44
N PRO A 25 -5.72 -18.81 0.84
CA PRO A 25 -5.32 -19.14 2.21
C PRO A 25 -4.19 -18.27 2.78
N LEU A 26 -3.26 -17.81 1.93
CA LEU A 26 -2.18 -16.90 2.31
C LEU A 26 -2.61 -15.44 2.50
N ALA A 27 -3.74 -15.03 1.92
CA ALA A 27 -4.27 -13.66 2.04
C ALA A 27 -5.12 -13.48 3.31
N ARG A 28 -5.65 -14.57 3.89
CA ARG A 28 -6.47 -14.56 5.12
C ARG A 28 -5.87 -13.78 6.30
N PRO A 29 -4.56 -13.87 6.61
CA PRO A 29 -3.97 -13.06 7.68
C PRO A 29 -3.90 -11.55 7.35
N PHE A 30 -3.98 -11.16 6.09
CA PHE A 30 -3.86 -9.77 5.64
C PHE A 30 -5.19 -9.09 5.30
N LEU A 31 -6.33 -9.76 5.47
CA LEU A 31 -7.66 -9.18 5.18
C LEU A 31 -7.97 -7.92 6.01
N TRP A 32 -7.32 -7.75 7.16
CA TRP A 32 -7.45 -6.53 7.96
C TRP A 32 -6.90 -5.29 7.22
N LEU A 33 -5.92 -5.46 6.33
CA LEU A 33 -5.30 -4.39 5.53
C LEU A 33 -6.28 -3.83 4.50
N VAL A 34 -7.25 -4.64 4.06
CA VAL A 34 -8.28 -4.28 3.08
C VAL A 34 -9.50 -3.62 3.75
N SER A 35 -9.57 -3.61 5.08
CA SER A 35 -10.69 -2.96 5.77
C SER A 35 -10.76 -1.47 5.46
N HIS A 36 -11.97 -0.96 5.16
CA HIS A 36 -12.20 0.47 4.86
C HIS A 36 -11.59 1.40 5.92
N GLY A 37 -11.75 1.06 7.19
CA GLY A 37 -11.20 1.87 8.28
C GLY A 37 -9.66 1.93 8.34
N PHE A 38 -8.97 0.93 7.79
CA PHE A 38 -7.51 0.96 7.67
C PHE A 38 -7.07 1.70 6.39
N GLN A 39 -7.76 1.45 5.26
CA GLN A 39 -7.49 2.14 3.99
C GLN A 39 -7.58 3.66 4.14
N ASP A 40 -8.62 4.17 4.81
CA ASP A 40 -8.80 5.61 5.05
C ASP A 40 -7.66 6.21 5.90
N LYS A 41 -7.05 5.39 6.76
CA LYS A 41 -5.96 5.80 7.64
C LYS A 41 -4.58 5.52 7.04
N PHE A 42 -4.50 4.83 5.91
CA PHE A 42 -3.22 4.46 5.29
C PHE A 42 -2.39 5.69 4.95
N PHE A 43 -3.03 6.83 4.65
CA PHE A 43 -2.35 8.11 4.44
C PHE A 43 -1.46 8.53 5.62
N TRP A 44 -1.80 8.15 6.86
CA TRP A 44 -0.98 8.46 8.03
C TRP A 44 0.34 7.70 8.06
N VAL A 45 0.44 6.54 7.42
CA VAL A 45 1.66 5.71 7.42
C VAL A 45 2.85 6.45 6.80
N PRO A 46 2.79 6.93 5.54
CA PRO A 46 3.90 7.68 4.97
C PRO A 46 4.14 9.00 5.70
N LEU A 47 3.09 9.65 6.21
CA LEU A 47 3.23 10.90 6.98
C LEU A 47 4.00 10.70 8.28
N ILE A 48 3.68 9.64 9.04
CA ILE A 48 4.43 9.25 10.25
C ILE A 48 5.87 8.90 9.87
N GLY A 49 6.07 8.20 8.76
CA GLY A 49 7.40 7.90 8.22
C GLY A 49 8.25 9.17 8.06
N VAL A 50 7.72 10.21 7.41
CA VAL A 50 8.41 11.49 7.24
C VAL A 50 8.79 12.11 8.57
N ILE A 51 7.87 12.14 9.53
CA ILE A 51 8.13 12.72 10.86
C ILE A 51 9.24 11.94 11.57
N VAL A 52 9.17 10.62 11.60
CA VAL A 52 10.16 9.76 12.25
C VAL A 52 11.54 9.93 11.61
N PHE A 53 11.63 9.85 10.29
CA PHE A 53 12.91 10.02 9.59
C PHE A 53 13.45 11.45 9.73
N SER A 54 12.59 12.46 9.73
CA SER A 54 13.00 13.86 9.97
C SER A 54 13.64 14.03 11.35
N VAL A 55 13.02 13.45 12.39
CA VAL A 55 13.58 13.47 13.76
C VAL A 55 14.90 12.70 13.81
N LEU A 56 14.98 11.51 13.19
CA LEU A 56 16.22 10.75 13.14
C LEU A 56 17.33 11.50 12.41
N GLY A 57 17.04 12.14 11.28
CA GLY A 57 17.99 12.96 10.52
C GLY A 57 18.48 14.20 11.27
N TYR A 58 17.65 14.72 12.18
CA TYR A 58 18.06 15.81 13.08
C TYR A 58 19.11 15.35 14.10
N PHE A 59 18.93 14.17 14.71
CA PHE A 59 19.91 13.61 15.66
C PHE A 59 21.14 12.98 14.98
N TYR A 60 20.95 12.45 13.77
CA TYR A 60 21.98 11.79 12.97
C TYR A 60 22.10 12.49 11.62
N PRO A 61 22.74 13.67 11.57
CA PRO A 61 22.89 14.43 10.34
C PRO A 61 23.71 13.65 9.30
N LEU A 62 23.40 13.87 8.02
CA LEU A 62 24.10 13.22 6.92
C LEU A 62 25.58 13.62 6.94
N HIS A 63 26.46 12.62 6.81
CA HIS A 63 27.91 12.83 6.78
C HIS A 63 28.36 13.60 5.52
N HIS A 64 27.61 13.48 4.43
CA HIS A 64 27.85 14.18 3.17
C HIS A 64 26.55 14.82 2.67
N PRO A 65 26.19 16.02 3.16
CA PRO A 65 25.02 16.72 2.69
C PRO A 65 25.23 17.16 1.24
N ALA A 66 24.19 17.05 0.42
CA ALA A 66 24.22 17.60 -0.92
C ALA A 66 24.21 19.15 -0.87
N PRO A 67 24.71 19.86 -1.90
CA PRO A 67 24.72 21.32 -1.92
C PRO A 67 23.33 21.97 -1.77
N TRP A 68 22.27 21.25 -2.11
CA TRP A 68 20.87 21.69 -2.02
C TRP A 68 20.17 21.22 -0.74
N ASP A 69 20.91 20.61 0.20
CA ASP A 69 20.40 20.09 1.46
C ASP A 69 20.37 21.21 2.51
N VAL A 70 19.48 22.19 2.31
CA VAL A 70 19.42 23.44 3.11
C VAL A 70 18.86 23.20 4.52
N VAL A 71 18.13 22.09 4.71
CA VAL A 71 17.47 21.72 5.97
C VAL A 71 17.82 20.27 6.27
N PRO A 72 18.18 19.88 7.52
CA PRO A 72 18.53 18.50 7.89
C PRO A 72 17.47 17.42 7.60
N MET A 73 16.27 17.85 7.21
CA MET A 73 15.10 17.02 6.93
C MET A 73 14.76 16.99 5.43
N SER A 74 15.55 17.65 4.58
CA SER A 74 15.19 17.84 3.17
C SER A 74 15.05 16.49 2.45
N TYR A 75 15.92 15.53 2.75
CA TYR A 75 15.86 14.19 2.17
C TYR A 75 14.52 13.48 2.44
N ALA A 76 13.99 13.61 3.66
CA ALA A 76 12.72 12.99 4.05
C ALA A 76 11.54 13.67 3.33
N ILE A 77 11.59 14.99 3.19
CA ILE A 77 10.58 15.78 2.48
C ILE A 77 10.59 15.44 0.98
N PHE A 78 11.76 15.46 0.34
CA PHE A 78 11.88 15.13 -1.08
C PHE A 78 11.47 13.69 -1.37
N GLY A 79 11.86 12.73 -0.51
CA GLY A 79 11.42 11.34 -0.61
C GLY A 79 9.90 11.20 -0.52
N PHE A 80 9.25 11.92 0.40
CA PHE A 80 7.79 11.92 0.53
C PHE A 80 7.07 12.53 -0.66
N LEU A 81 7.56 13.64 -1.17
CA LEU A 81 6.99 14.29 -2.35
C LEU A 81 7.13 13.37 -3.58
N ALA A 82 8.30 12.76 -3.77
CA ALA A 82 8.53 11.80 -4.85
C ALA A 82 7.61 10.57 -4.73
N TYR A 83 7.49 10.00 -3.53
CA TYR A 83 6.56 8.91 -3.26
C TYR A 83 5.11 9.29 -3.57
N SER A 84 4.65 10.43 -3.05
CA SER A 84 3.28 10.91 -3.26
C SER A 84 3.00 11.14 -4.75
N PHE A 85 3.96 11.71 -5.47
CA PHE A 85 3.87 11.88 -6.91
C PHE A 85 3.71 10.53 -7.62
N VAL A 86 4.56 9.55 -7.34
CA VAL A 86 4.48 8.21 -7.96
C VAL A 86 3.15 7.52 -7.66
N VAL A 87 2.67 7.57 -6.41
CA VAL A 87 1.38 6.97 -6.01
C VAL A 87 0.22 7.64 -6.72
N LEU A 88 0.19 8.97 -6.79
CA LEU A 88 -0.86 9.70 -7.49
C LEU A 88 -0.80 9.49 -9.01
N CYS A 89 0.38 9.20 -9.55
CA CYS A 89 0.58 8.83 -10.94
C CYS A 89 0.17 7.39 -11.28
N ALA A 90 -0.37 6.60 -10.34
CA ALA A 90 -0.77 5.22 -10.61
C ALA A 90 -1.80 5.11 -11.75
N TRP A 91 -2.88 5.91 -11.72
CA TRP A 91 -3.90 5.90 -12.78
C TRP A 91 -3.39 6.34 -14.17
N PRO A 92 -2.71 7.50 -14.32
CA PRO A 92 -2.24 7.92 -15.63
C PRO A 92 -1.14 6.99 -16.17
N LEU A 93 -0.27 6.47 -15.32
CA LEU A 93 0.77 5.53 -15.74
C LEU A 93 0.17 4.18 -16.14
N PHE A 94 -0.85 3.69 -15.41
CA PHE A 94 -1.59 2.50 -15.81
C PHE A 94 -2.25 2.70 -17.17
N LYS A 95 -2.89 3.85 -17.42
CA LYS A 95 -3.48 4.13 -18.74
C LYS A 95 -2.44 4.20 -19.87
N LEU A 96 -1.25 4.72 -19.59
CA LEU A 96 -0.17 4.84 -20.58
C LEU A 96 0.47 3.48 -20.90
N LEU A 97 0.59 2.61 -19.91
CA LEU A 97 1.34 1.35 -20.01
C LEU A 97 0.44 0.12 -20.19
N ALA A 98 -0.84 0.22 -19.83
CA ALA A 98 -1.81 -0.83 -20.05
C ALA A 98 -1.93 -1.11 -21.54
N ARG A 99 -1.83 -2.39 -21.86
CA ARG A 99 -2.03 -2.89 -23.21
C ARG A 99 -3.53 -3.05 -23.46
N ASP A 100 -3.92 -2.98 -24.73
CA ASP A 100 -5.29 -3.29 -25.13
C ASP A 100 -5.71 -4.67 -24.63
N GLU A 101 -6.96 -4.80 -24.17
CA GLU A 101 -7.51 -6.04 -23.63
C GLU A 101 -7.50 -7.16 -24.68
N ASN A 102 -7.59 -6.81 -25.98
CA ASN A 102 -7.58 -7.76 -27.08
C ASN A 102 -6.18 -8.08 -27.62
N TYR A 103 -5.12 -7.57 -26.98
CA TYR A 103 -3.79 -7.66 -27.58
C TYR A 103 -3.30 -9.10 -27.77
N TYR A 104 -3.63 -10.02 -26.86
CA TYR A 104 -3.18 -11.42 -26.95
C TYR A 104 -4.11 -12.31 -27.79
N GLY A 105 -5.16 -11.74 -28.39
CA GLY A 105 -6.01 -12.44 -29.35
C GLY A 105 -6.90 -13.52 -28.74
N GLU A 106 -7.05 -13.55 -27.41
CA GLU A 106 -7.91 -14.51 -26.69
C GLU A 106 -9.40 -14.12 -26.70
N GLY A 107 -9.80 -13.17 -27.56
CA GLY A 107 -11.12 -12.52 -27.54
C GLY A 107 -12.12 -12.94 -28.62
N ASP A 108 -11.73 -13.70 -29.65
CA ASP A 108 -12.59 -13.94 -30.83
C ASP A 108 -12.73 -15.44 -31.21
N ASP A 109 -12.84 -16.33 -30.23
CA ASP A 109 -13.25 -17.73 -30.45
C ASP A 109 -14.64 -18.00 -29.85
N ASP A 110 -15.67 -17.29 -30.34
CA ASP A 110 -17.10 -17.66 -30.26
C ASP A 110 -17.79 -17.45 -31.62
#